data_AF-A0AAD9IPS8-F1
#
_entry.id   AF-A0AAD9IPS8-F1
#
_cell.length_a   1.000
_cell.length_b   1.000
_cell.length_c   1.000
_cell.angle_alpha   90.00
_cell.angle_beta   90.00
_cell.angle_gamma   90.00
#
_symmetry.space_group_name_H-M   'P 1'
#
loop_
_entity.id
_entity.type
_entity.pdbx_description
1 polymer ?
#
loop_
_entity_poly.entity_id
_entity_poly.type
_entity_poly.pdbx_seq_one_letter_code
_entity_poly.pdbx_strand_id
1 'polypeptide(L)'
;MLYQLKMAGITQKDLVGVYVSVVRPVLEYACPVWQTSLPQYLSDNIEVIQKRALKCIFPGLGYADILRIVNLDTLNVSRDSICPNNFNIRRENVYPFPVTRTNRFRNSFIPWALYNCQ
;
A
#
# COMPACT_ATOMS: atom_id res chain seq x y z
N MET A 1 3.58 13.70 -14.75
CA MET A 1 2.57 14.48 -14.00
C MET A 1 3.20 15.55 -13.11
N LEU A 2 3.92 15.20 -12.03
CA LEU A 2 4.52 16.20 -11.12
C LEU A 2 5.46 17.20 -11.79
N TYR A 3 6.24 16.76 -12.78
CA TYR A 3 7.10 17.66 -13.56
C TYR A 3 6.30 18.72 -14.34
N GLN A 4 5.17 18.34 -14.94
CA GLN A 4 4.31 19.27 -15.68
C GLN A 4 3.68 20.30 -14.76
N LEU A 5 3.21 19.86 -13.58
CA LEU A 5 2.67 20.72 -12.53
C LEU A 5 3.71 21.70 -11.98
N LYS A 6 4.96 21.25 -11.84
CA LYS A 6 6.08 22.13 -11.49
C LYS A 6 6.32 23.20 -12.54
N MET A 7 6.30 22.84 -13.83
CA MET A 7 6.46 23.81 -14.92
C MET A 7 5.29 24.80 -15.00
N ALA A 8 4.10 24.41 -14.54
CA ALA A 8 2.94 25.29 -14.43
C ALA A 8 3.04 26.31 -13.26
N GLY A 9 4.13 26.30 -12.48
CA GLY A 9 4.36 27.29 -11.42
C GLY A 9 3.62 27.02 -10.10
N ILE A 10 3.13 25.79 -9.89
CA ILE A 10 2.42 25.40 -8.67
C ILE A 10 3.37 25.44 -7.46
N THR A 11 2.84 25.81 -6.29
CA THR A 11 3.65 25.88 -5.07
C THR A 11 4.16 24.50 -4.67
N GLN A 12 5.33 24.45 -4.00
CA GLN A 12 5.92 23.19 -3.54
C GLN A 12 4.99 22.44 -2.56
N LYS A 13 4.25 23.16 -1.73
CA LYS A 13 3.29 22.58 -0.78
C LYS A 13 2.13 21.88 -1.49
N ASP A 14 1.59 22.49 -2.54
CA ASP A 14 0.52 21.89 -3.33
C ASP A 14 1.02 20.68 -4.12
N LEU A 15 2.24 20.74 -4.65
CA LEU A 15 2.88 19.60 -5.32
C LEU A 15 3.06 18.40 -4.38
N VAL A 16 3.43 18.64 -3.12
CA VAL A 16 3.43 17.61 -2.07
C VAL A 16 2.03 17.03 -1.89
N GLY A 17 1.00 17.89 -1.79
CA GLY A 17 -0.39 17.45 -1.66
C GLY A 17 -0.82 16.54 -2.80
N VAL A 18 -0.46 16.86 -4.05
CA VAL A 18 -0.72 16.01 -5.22
C VAL A 18 0.04 14.69 -5.14
N TYR A 19 1.31 14.70 -4.71
CA TYR A 19 2.07 13.47 -4.53
C TYR A 19 1.41 12.54 -3.50
N VAL A 20 1.02 13.08 -2.34
CA VAL A 20 0.40 12.31 -1.25
C VAL A 20 -0.99 11.81 -1.61
N SER A 21 -1.77 12.56 -2.39
CA SER A 21 -3.14 12.18 -2.76
C SER A 21 -3.23 11.24 -3.97
N VAL A 22 -2.28 11.32 -4.92
CA VAL A 22 -2.38 10.58 -6.19
C VAL A 22 -1.31 9.50 -6.31
N VAL A 23 -0.05 9.81 -6.02
CA VAL A 23 1.06 8.88 -6.30
C VAL A 23 1.27 7.92 -5.13
N ARG A 24 1.29 8.44 -3.89
CA ARG A 24 1.54 7.62 -2.69
C ARG A 24 0.52 6.49 -2.51
N PRO A 25 -0.80 6.71 -2.67
CA PRO A 25 -1.79 5.64 -2.48
C PRO A 25 -1.66 4.57 -3.56
N VAL A 26 -1.26 4.91 -4.79
CA VAL A 26 -1.03 3.93 -5.86
C VAL A 26 0.15 3.01 -5.54
N LEU A 27 1.21 3.55 -4.92
CA LEU A 27 2.37 2.76 -4.49
C LEU A 27 2.05 1.86 -3.29
N GLU A 28 1.16 2.33 -2.41
CA GLU A 28 0.79 1.62 -1.17
C GLU A 28 -0.40 0.66 -1.35
N TYR A 29 -1.27 0.87 -2.34
CA TYR A 29 -2.50 0.10 -2.53
C TYR A 29 -2.27 -1.41 -2.63
N ALA A 30 -1.24 -1.82 -3.37
CA ALA A 30 -0.95 -3.24 -3.59
C ALA A 30 -0.10 -3.85 -2.47
N CYS A 31 0.36 -3.06 -1.48
CA CYS A 31 1.20 -3.52 -0.38
C CYS A 31 0.69 -4.82 0.29
N PRO A 32 -0.60 -4.97 0.64
CA PRO A 32 -1.12 -6.21 1.24
C PRO A 32 -0.85 -7.49 0.42
N VAL A 33 -0.67 -7.37 -0.90
CA VAL A 33 -0.50 -8.51 -1.82
C VAL A 33 0.94 -8.98 -1.89
N TRP A 34 1.91 -8.06 -1.84
CA TRP A 34 3.32 -8.39 -2.08
C TRP A 34 4.23 -8.20 -0.87
N GLN A 35 3.83 -7.49 0.18
CA GLN A 35 4.71 -7.18 1.33
C GLN A 35 5.40 -8.41 1.92
N THR A 36 4.68 -9.54 2.07
CA THR A 36 5.21 -10.77 2.65
C THR A 36 6.24 -11.50 1.77
N SER A 37 6.24 -11.26 0.46
CA SER A 37 7.08 -11.96 -0.51
C SER A 37 7.94 -11.02 -1.35
N LEU A 38 8.09 -9.76 -0.93
CA LEU A 38 8.82 -8.77 -1.70
C LEU A 38 10.33 -8.86 -1.43
N PRO A 39 11.15 -9.13 -2.45
CA PRO A 39 12.59 -9.01 -2.33
C PRO A 39 13.03 -7.56 -2.08
N GLN A 40 14.14 -7.38 -1.35
CA GLN A 40 14.69 -6.06 -1.02
C GLN A 40 14.93 -5.19 -2.26
N TYR A 41 15.42 -5.76 -3.37
CA TYR A 41 15.69 -4.98 -4.59
C TYR A 41 14.43 -4.35 -5.20
N LEU A 42 13.27 -5.02 -5.10
CA LEU A 42 11.99 -4.45 -5.53
C LEU A 42 11.53 -3.36 -4.56
N SER A 43 11.75 -3.56 -3.27
CA SER A 43 11.52 -2.55 -2.24
C SER A 43 12.27 -1.25 -2.57
N ASP A 44 13.56 -1.37 -2.89
CA ASP A 44 14.42 -0.24 -3.23
C ASP A 44 13.99 0.44 -4.54
N ASN A 45 13.55 -0.33 -5.54
CA ASN A 45 13.01 0.21 -6.79
C ASN A 45 11.74 1.04 -6.56
N ILE A 46 10.88 0.64 -5.62
CA ILE A 46 9.68 1.38 -5.24
C ILE A 46 10.07 2.68 -4.51
N GLU A 47 11.05 2.62 -3.60
CA GLU A 47 11.59 3.78 -2.89
C GLU A 47 12.23 4.80 -3.87
N VAL A 48 12.82 4.34 -4.97
CA VAL A 48 13.36 5.22 -6.03
C VAL A 48 12.26 6.10 -6.65
N ILE A 49 11.02 5.64 -6.72
CA ILE A 49 9.89 6.44 -7.23
C ILE A 49 9.62 7.63 -6.31
N GLN A 50 9.57 7.41 -4.99
CA GLN A 50 9.44 8.48 -3.99
C GLN A 50 10.61 9.46 -4.06
N LYS A 51 11.85 8.95 -4.11
CA LYS A 51 13.07 9.79 -4.25
C LYS A 51 13.02 10.68 -5.49
N ARG A 52 12.61 10.13 -6.63
CA ARG A 52 12.48 10.88 -7.91
C ARG A 52 11.38 11.93 -7.83
N ALA A 53 10.23 11.60 -7.25
CA ALA A 53 9.12 12.54 -7.05
C ALA A 53 9.55 13.71 -6.17
N LEU A 54 10.15 13.44 -5.01
CA LEU A 54 10.62 14.47 -4.08
C LEU A 54 11.73 15.34 -4.68
N LYS A 55 12.69 14.74 -5.42
CA LYS A 55 13.73 15.51 -6.13
C LYS A 55 13.16 16.44 -7.21
N CYS A 56 12.02 16.06 -7.80
CA CYS A 56 11.32 16.94 -8.73
C CYS A 56 10.77 18.18 -8.01
N ILE A 57 10.15 17.99 -6.84
CA ILE A 57 9.51 19.05 -6.05
C ILE A 57 10.54 19.96 -5.38
N PHE A 58 11.55 19.37 -4.72
CA PHE A 58 12.60 20.06 -3.98
C PHE A 58 13.97 19.77 -4.62
N PRO A 59 14.37 20.55 -5.64
CA PRO A 59 15.71 20.42 -6.21
C PRO A 59 16.76 20.88 -5.18
N GLY A 60 17.78 20.05 -4.93
CA GLY A 60 18.96 20.43 -4.14
C GLY A 60 18.96 20.05 -2.66
N LEU A 61 17.85 19.51 -2.13
CA LEU A 61 17.80 18.99 -0.77
C LEU A 61 18.09 17.48 -0.71
N GLY A 62 18.67 17.03 0.40
CA GLY A 62 18.88 15.61 0.69
C GLY A 62 17.55 14.89 0.92
N TYR A 63 17.47 13.60 0.56
CA TYR A 63 16.24 12.82 0.70
C TYR A 63 15.69 12.83 2.12
N ALA A 64 16.55 12.60 3.12
CA ALA A 64 16.16 12.58 4.52
C ALA A 64 15.66 13.94 5.03
N ASP A 65 16.24 15.05 4.54
CA ASP A 65 15.81 16.39 4.92
C ASP A 65 14.45 16.73 4.32
N ILE A 66 14.22 16.34 3.06
CA ILE A 66 12.91 16.52 2.41
C ILE A 66 11.83 15.74 3.17
N LEU A 67 12.10 14.50 3.57
CA LEU A 67 11.15 13.71 4.36
C LEU A 67 10.76 14.42 5.66
N ARG A 68 11.72 15.03 6.36
CA ARG A 68 11.46 15.82 7.58
C ARG A 68 10.64 17.08 7.31
N ILE A 69 10.94 17.81 6.25
CA ILE A 69 10.20 19.04 5.88
C ILE A 69 8.75 18.72 5.50
N VAL A 70 8.56 17.64 4.76
CA VAL A 70 7.25 17.23 4.23
C VAL A 70 6.47 16.41 5.27
N ASN A 71 7.10 16.03 6.39
CA ASN A 71 6.56 15.16 7.42
C ASN A 71 6.06 13.82 6.85
N LEU A 72 6.90 13.18 6.04
CA LEU A 72 6.62 11.90 5.41
C LEU A 72 7.62 10.85 5.85
N ASP A 73 7.15 9.63 6.00
CA ASP A 73 8.00 8.47 6.18
C ASP A 73 8.47 7.90 4.83
N THR A 74 9.50 7.05 4.89
CA THR A 74 9.89 6.20 3.75
C THR A 74 8.75 5.26 3.37
N LEU A 75 8.66 4.86 2.11
CA LEU A 75 7.60 3.94 1.67
C LEU A 75 7.70 2.62 2.41
N ASN A 76 8.91 2.15 2.73
CA ASN A 76 9.08 0.93 3.52
C ASN A 76 8.36 1.01 4.87
N VAL A 77 8.59 2.07 5.64
CA VAL A 77 8.00 2.26 6.97
C VAL A 77 6.48 2.45 6.87
N SER A 78 5.99 3.23 5.90
CA SER A 78 4.54 3.37 5.72
C SER A 78 3.86 2.07 5.30
N ARG A 79 4.50 1.26 4.46
CA ARG A 79 3.96 -0.06 4.08
C ARG A 79 3.92 -1.02 5.27
N ASP A 80 4.95 -1.01 6.10
CA ASP A 80 4.98 -1.83 7.32
C ASP A 80 3.89 -1.41 8.33
N SER A 81 3.54 -0.11 8.38
CA SER A 81 2.44 0.36 9.23
C SER A 81 1.05 0.04 8.65
N ILE A 82 0.90 0.06 7.32
CA ILE A 82 -0.36 -0.28 6.63
C ILE A 82 -0.62 -1.79 6.66
N CYS A 83 0.41 -2.59 6.44
CA CYS A 83 0.36 -4.05 6.44
C CYS A 83 1.48 -4.58 7.32
N PRO A 84 1.25 -4.64 8.64
CA PRO A 84 2.18 -5.36 9.50
C PRO A 84 2.34 -6.80 8.99
N ASN A 85 3.51 -7.42 9.19
CA ASN A 85 3.87 -8.76 8.66
C ASN A 85 2.84 -9.87 8.92
N ASN A 86 1.87 -9.59 9.78
CA ASN A 86 0.63 -10.31 9.95
C ASN A 86 -0.52 -9.82 9.04
N PHE A 87 -0.31 -9.38 7.81
CA PHE A 87 -1.32 -9.39 6.73
C PHE A 87 -0.92 -10.41 5.67
N ASN A 88 -1.57 -11.58 5.67
CA ASN A 88 -1.34 -12.62 4.69
C ASN A 88 -2.71 -13.00 4.12
N ILE A 89 -2.95 -12.55 2.89
CA ILE A 89 -4.18 -12.85 2.13
C ILE A 89 -4.25 -14.35 1.80
N ARG A 90 -3.10 -15.04 1.79
CA ARG A 90 -2.98 -16.50 1.58
C ARG A 90 -3.03 -17.30 2.88
N ARG A 91 -3.48 -16.70 3.98
CA ARG A 91 -3.78 -17.50 5.18
C ARG A 91 -4.92 -18.45 4.88
N GLU A 92 -4.84 -19.65 5.44
CA GLU A 92 -6.03 -20.48 5.63
C GLU A 92 -7.07 -19.64 6.36
N ASN A 93 -8.13 -19.28 5.64
CA ASN A 93 -9.27 -18.65 6.28
C ASN A 93 -10.02 -19.78 6.97
N VAL A 94 -9.83 -19.91 8.28
CA VAL A 94 -10.69 -20.74 9.11
C VAL A 94 -12.05 -20.06 9.18
N TYR A 95 -12.89 -20.30 8.17
CA TYR A 95 -14.28 -19.85 8.20
C TYR A 95 -15.00 -20.68 9.27
N PRO A 96 -15.44 -20.07 10.39
CA PRO A 96 -16.23 -20.82 11.36
C PRO A 96 -17.53 -21.22 10.67
N PHE A 97 -17.88 -22.50 10.76
CA PHE A 97 -19.16 -22.96 10.24
C PHE A 97 -20.30 -22.18 10.93
N PRO A 98 -21.20 -21.53 10.18
CA PRO A 98 -22.28 -20.78 10.78
C PRO A 98 -23.23 -21.71 11.54
N VAL A 99 -23.66 -21.28 12.73
CA VAL A 99 -24.66 -22.01 13.51
C VAL A 99 -25.99 -21.93 12.76
N THR A 100 -26.47 -23.06 12.26
CA THR A 100 -27.63 -23.08 11.36
C THR A 100 -28.81 -23.84 11.95
N ARG A 101 -29.99 -23.23 11.84
CA ARG A 101 -31.23 -23.74 12.45
C ARG A 101 -32.09 -24.58 11.51
N THR A 102 -31.88 -24.48 10.19
CA THR A 102 -32.76 -25.11 9.19
C THR A 102 -32.04 -26.18 8.38
N ASN A 103 -32.72 -27.30 8.14
CA ASN A 103 -32.22 -28.39 7.28
C ASN A 103 -31.93 -27.92 5.85
N ARG A 104 -32.63 -26.86 5.38
CA ARG A 104 -32.40 -26.25 4.07
C ARG A 104 -30.97 -25.73 3.91
N PHE A 105 -30.41 -25.11 4.95
CA PHE A 105 -29.03 -24.63 4.90
C PHE A 105 -28.03 -25.79 5.02
N ARG A 106 -28.25 -26.73 5.95
CA ARG A 106 -27.39 -27.92 6.13
C ARG A 106 -27.23 -28.75 4.86
N ASN A 107 -28.31 -28.92 4.11
CA ASN A 107 -28.32 -29.73 2.89
C ASN A 107 -28.02 -28.91 1.62
N SER A 108 -27.66 -27.63 1.77
CA SER A 108 -27.25 -26.82 0.64
C SER A 108 -25.80 -27.11 0.25
N PHE A 109 -25.38 -26.58 -0.90
CA PHE A 109 -23.98 -26.63 -1.34
C PHE A 109 -23.03 -25.80 -0.44
N ILE A 110 -23.56 -24.88 0.36
CA ILE A 110 -22.77 -23.87 1.09
C ILE A 110 -21.85 -24.48 2.16
N PRO A 111 -22.30 -25.40 3.04
CA PRO A 111 -21.40 -26.06 3.99
C PRO A 111 -20.28 -26.86 3.31
N TRP A 112 -20.57 -27.55 2.21
CA TRP A 112 -19.56 -28.29 1.45
C TRP A 112 -18.53 -27.33 0.84
N ALA A 113 -18.98 -26.22 0.24
CA ALA A 113 -18.08 -25.21 -0.31
C ALA A 113 -17.18 -24.59 0.77
N LEU A 114 -17.75 -24.24 1.92
CA LEU A 114 -16.98 -23.68 3.05
C LEU A 114 -15.93 -24.66 3.59
N TYR A 115 -16.22 -25.96 3.64
CA TYR A 115 -15.26 -26.98 4.07
C TYR A 115 -14.06 -27.10 3.11
N ASN A 116 -14.29 -27.03 1.80
CA ASN A 116 -13.23 -27.17 0.79
C ASN A 116 -12.45 -25.86 0.55
N CYS A 117 -12.92 -24.73 1.11
CA CYS A 117 -12.26 -23.42 1.03
C CYS A 117 -11.41 -23.09 2.27
N GLN A 118 -11.31 -24.01 3.24
CA GLN A 118 -10.43 -23.87 4.41
C GLN A 118 -8.95 -23.96 4.01
#